data_AF-A0A9P5JJX3-F1
#
_entry.id   AF-A0A9P5JJX3-F1
#
_cell.length_a   1.000
_cell.length_b   1.000
_cell.length_c   1.000
_cell.angle_alpha   90.00
_cell.angle_beta   90.00
_cell.angle_gamma   90.00
#
_symmetry.space_group_name_H-M   'P 1'
#
loop_
_entity.id
_entity.type
_entity.pdbx_description
1 polymer ?
#
loop_
_entity_poly.entity_id
_entity_poly.type
_entity_poly.pdbx_seq_one_letter_code
_entity_poly.pdbx_strand_id
1 'polypeptide(L)'
;LPVTPSRVALPPSPAVFLSNAIQRFRPSTELVVANFNQASQAVGEESDKALSFTQEFMSNSMNIARVSAVCELAILLYTAVPVFYYKLVLPAERVGFKAPYTLQVPYPSGQTLLSKDFSVLLVAWLIPTVVLPYIAGTLISFRNRDSVDEISAGIVRLASAVATSYGIPESVLSSKTRIISAATALSFAVAEIL
;
A
#
# COMPACT_ATOMS: atom_id res chain seq x y z
N LEU A 1 41.00 67.32 54.92
CA LEU A 1 39.75 66.66 55.41
C LEU A 1 39.07 65.98 54.22
N PRO A 2 38.41 64.83 54.44
CA PRO A 2 38.67 63.60 53.69
C PRO A 2 37.74 63.35 52.50
N VAL A 3 38.26 62.54 51.56
CA VAL A 3 37.71 62.20 50.23
C VAL A 3 36.61 61.14 50.36
N THR A 4 35.46 61.38 49.73
CA THR A 4 34.33 60.45 49.64
C THR A 4 34.55 59.46 48.47
N PRO A 5 34.46 58.13 48.66
CA PRO A 5 34.71 57.17 47.59
C PRO A 5 33.51 56.99 46.66
N SER A 6 33.79 57.01 45.35
CA SER A 6 32.84 56.76 44.26
C SER A 6 32.39 55.30 44.24
N ARG A 7 31.07 55.05 44.31
CA ARG A 7 30.49 53.72 44.13
C ARG A 7 30.42 53.36 42.65
N VAL A 8 31.17 52.33 42.27
CA VAL A 8 31.11 51.65 40.97
C VAL A 8 29.73 50.99 40.82
N ALA A 9 29.05 51.25 39.71
CA ALA A 9 27.77 50.62 39.40
C ALA A 9 27.97 49.13 39.11
N LEU A 10 27.28 48.27 39.88
CA LEU A 10 27.30 46.83 39.70
C LEU A 10 26.46 46.43 38.48
N PRO A 11 26.86 45.40 37.72
CA PRO A 11 26.12 44.93 36.54
C PRO A 11 24.73 44.38 36.92
N PRO A 12 23.74 44.47 36.01
CA PRO A 12 22.39 43.98 36.26
C PRO A 12 22.40 42.48 36.54
N SER A 13 21.53 42.07 37.48
CA SER A 13 21.50 40.71 37.98
C SER A 13 21.13 39.68 36.89
N PRO A 14 21.71 38.47 36.92
CA PRO A 14 21.45 37.41 35.94
C PRO A 14 19.97 36.96 35.90
N ALA A 15 19.20 37.24 36.95
CA ALA A 15 17.77 36.95 37.00
C ALA A 15 16.95 37.72 35.94
N VAL A 16 17.35 38.95 35.58
CA VAL A 16 16.67 39.77 34.57
C VAL A 16 16.96 39.28 33.15
N PHE A 17 18.11 38.64 32.94
CA PHE A 17 18.44 38.00 31.66
C PHE A 17 17.63 36.72 31.42
N LEU A 18 17.46 35.89 32.46
CA LEU A 18 16.70 34.64 32.36
C LEU A 18 15.21 34.89 32.15
N SER A 19 14.60 35.87 32.83
CA SER A 19 13.19 36.20 32.64
C SER A 19 12.89 36.70 31.22
N ASN A 20 13.77 37.55 30.66
CA ASN A 20 13.64 38.04 29.28
C ASN A 20 13.91 36.94 28.23
N ALA A 21 14.84 36.02 28.50
CA ALA A 21 15.07 34.87 27.62
C ALA A 21 13.85 33.93 27.60
N ILE A 22 13.28 33.59 28.76
CA ILE A 22 12.08 32.74 28.88
C ILE A 22 10.87 33.38 28.18
N GLN A 23 10.70 34.71 28.32
CA GLN A 23 9.63 35.43 27.62
C GLN A 23 9.80 35.46 26.10
N ARG A 24 11.03 35.39 25.57
CA ARG A 24 11.27 35.30 24.12
C ARG A 24 11.06 33.89 23.54
N PHE A 25 11.22 32.84 24.35
CA PHE A 25 10.95 31.46 23.92
C PHE A 25 9.46 31.08 23.94
N ARG A 26 8.67 31.67 24.84
CA ARG A 26 7.21 31.43 24.96
C ARG A 26 6.36 31.71 23.69
N PRO A 27 6.55 32.82 22.94
CA PRO A 27 5.76 33.07 21.73
C PRO A 27 6.09 32.09 20.59
N SER A 28 7.29 31.50 20.60
CA SER A 28 7.70 30.54 19.57
C SER A 28 7.01 29.19 19.75
N THR A 29 6.73 28.77 20.99
CA THR A 29 6.01 27.52 21.26
C THR A 29 4.51 27.60 20.93
N GLU A 30 3.88 28.76 21.13
CA GLU A 30 2.46 28.95 20.76
C GLU A 30 2.26 28.95 19.24
N LEU A 31 3.18 29.57 18.49
CA LEU A 31 3.18 29.51 17.02
C LEU A 31 3.42 28.08 16.49
N VAL A 32 4.34 27.33 17.11
CA VAL A 32 4.58 25.93 16.74
C VAL A 32 3.36 25.05 17.05
N VAL A 33 2.71 25.26 18.20
CA VAL A 33 1.49 24.52 18.57
C VAL A 33 0.30 24.92 17.69
N ALA A 34 0.14 26.20 17.34
CA ALA A 34 -0.90 26.65 16.42
C ALA A 34 -0.70 26.07 15.01
N ASN A 35 0.53 26.11 14.49
CA ASN A 35 0.86 25.51 13.19
C ASN A 35 0.69 23.99 13.21
N PHE A 36 1.03 23.33 14.32
CA PHE A 36 0.82 21.89 14.48
C PHE A 36 -0.66 21.52 14.55
N ASN A 37 -1.47 22.30 15.27
CA ASN A 37 -2.93 22.10 15.33
C ASN A 37 -3.59 22.34 13.98
N GLN A 38 -3.15 23.36 13.24
CA GLN A 38 -3.65 23.65 11.90
C GLN A 38 -3.24 22.56 10.89
N ALA A 39 -1.99 22.07 10.97
CA ALA A 39 -1.52 20.94 10.18
C ALA A 39 -2.27 19.64 10.53
N SER A 40 -2.54 19.39 11.82
CA SER A 40 -3.31 18.24 12.30
C SER A 40 -4.77 18.30 11.83
N GLN A 41 -5.40 19.47 11.82
CA GLN A 41 -6.74 19.66 11.26
C GLN A 41 -6.77 19.45 9.75
N ALA A 42 -5.79 19.98 9.01
CA ALA A 42 -5.67 19.75 7.57
C ALA A 42 -5.48 18.27 7.23
N VAL A 43 -4.64 17.55 8.00
CA VAL A 43 -4.46 16.10 7.89
C VAL A 43 -5.75 15.35 8.25
N GLY A 44 -6.50 15.83 9.24
CA GLY A 44 -7.81 15.27 9.61
C GLY A 44 -8.83 15.38 8.48
N GLU A 45 -8.97 16.57 7.88
CA GLU A 45 -9.88 16.78 6.75
C GLU A 45 -9.49 15.96 5.50
N GLU A 46 -8.19 15.82 5.25
CA GLU A 46 -7.69 14.98 4.14
C GLU A 46 -7.95 13.50 4.42
N SER A 47 -7.79 13.05 5.67
CA SER A 47 -8.14 11.70 6.11
C SER A 47 -9.63 11.42 5.94
N ASP A 48 -10.50 12.34 6.35
CA ASP A 48 -11.95 12.16 6.23
C ASP A 48 -12.40 12.08 4.76
N LYS A 49 -11.78 12.87 3.88
CA LYS A 49 -11.99 12.77 2.42
C LYS A 49 -11.46 11.45 1.85
N ALA A 50 -10.31 10.97 2.31
CA ALA A 50 -9.78 9.68 1.90
C ALA A 50 -10.66 8.52 2.36
N LEU A 51 -11.22 8.61 3.58
CA LEU A 51 -12.15 7.62 4.12
C LEU A 51 -13.46 7.59 3.34
N SER A 52 -14.05 8.74 3.02
CA SER A 52 -15.30 8.80 2.23
C SER A 52 -15.08 8.27 0.82
N PHE A 53 -13.97 8.60 0.17
CA PHE A 53 -13.61 8.04 -1.13
C PHE A 53 -13.40 6.53 -1.08
N THR A 54 -12.73 6.04 -0.04
CA THR A 54 -12.53 4.59 0.15
C THR A 54 -13.87 3.89 0.37
N GLN A 55 -14.77 4.50 1.14
CA GLN A 55 -16.11 3.97 1.38
C GLN A 55 -16.93 3.92 0.09
N GLU A 56 -16.92 5.00 -0.70
CA GLU A 56 -17.58 5.04 -2.01
C GLU A 56 -17.00 3.99 -2.96
N PHE A 57 -15.67 3.88 -3.04
CA PHE A 57 -14.98 2.89 -3.86
C PHE A 57 -15.32 1.45 -3.46
N MET A 58 -15.34 1.16 -2.15
CA MET A 58 -15.66 -0.16 -1.60
C MET A 58 -17.16 -0.48 -1.65
N SER A 59 -18.02 0.53 -1.84
CA SER A 59 -19.45 0.30 -1.99
C SER A 59 -19.81 -0.35 -3.33
N ASN A 60 -18.91 -0.30 -4.31
CA ASN A 60 -19.08 -0.90 -5.62
C ASN A 60 -18.46 -2.30 -5.67
N SER A 61 -19.27 -3.34 -5.87
CA SER A 61 -18.79 -4.73 -5.84
C SER A 61 -17.89 -5.08 -7.02
N MET A 62 -18.08 -4.47 -8.20
CA MET A 62 -17.18 -4.61 -9.34
C MET A 62 -15.76 -4.10 -9.02
N ASN A 63 -15.64 -3.01 -8.27
CA ASN A 63 -14.33 -2.51 -7.83
C ASN A 63 -13.63 -3.52 -6.91
N ILE A 64 -14.36 -4.13 -5.98
CA ILE A 64 -13.81 -5.18 -5.10
C ILE A 64 -13.39 -6.42 -5.92
N ALA A 65 -14.19 -6.83 -6.89
CA ALA A 65 -13.85 -7.94 -7.78
C ALA A 65 -12.57 -7.66 -8.58
N ARG A 66 -12.37 -6.42 -9.05
CA ARG A 66 -11.14 -5.98 -9.74
C ARG A 66 -9.94 -5.93 -8.80
N VAL A 67 -10.09 -5.36 -7.61
CA VAL A 67 -9.00 -5.31 -6.62
C VAL A 67 -8.55 -6.70 -6.23
N SER A 68 -9.48 -7.63 -5.98
CA SER A 68 -9.11 -9.02 -5.66
C SER A 68 -8.38 -9.70 -6.82
N ALA A 69 -8.77 -9.45 -8.07
CA ALA A 69 -8.06 -9.94 -9.25
C ALA A 69 -6.65 -9.32 -9.39
N VAL A 70 -6.48 -8.03 -9.11
CA VAL A 70 -5.18 -7.36 -9.09
C VAL A 70 -4.29 -7.91 -7.97
N CYS A 71 -4.83 -8.14 -6.78
CA CYS A 71 -4.09 -8.76 -5.68
C CYS A 71 -3.68 -10.20 -6.02
N GLU A 72 -4.55 -11.00 -6.63
CA GLU A 72 -4.19 -12.33 -7.11
C GLU A 72 -3.09 -12.29 -8.17
N LEU A 73 -3.16 -11.35 -9.12
CA LEU A 73 -2.12 -11.14 -10.12
C LEU A 73 -0.81 -10.75 -9.47
N ALA A 74 -0.82 -9.85 -8.48
CA ALA A 74 0.38 -9.45 -7.75
C ALA A 74 1.02 -10.63 -6.99
N ILE A 75 0.20 -11.48 -6.37
CA ILE A 75 0.67 -12.72 -5.73
C ILE A 75 1.28 -13.65 -6.78
N LEU A 76 0.60 -13.87 -7.90
CA LEU A 76 1.10 -14.69 -9.00
C LEU A 76 2.43 -14.17 -9.53
N LEU A 77 2.55 -12.85 -9.75
CA LEU A 77 3.80 -12.23 -10.21
C LEU A 77 4.91 -12.39 -9.17
N TYR A 78 4.61 -12.20 -7.90
CA TYR A 78 5.56 -12.33 -6.81
C TYR A 78 6.09 -13.76 -6.65
N THR A 79 5.22 -14.77 -6.81
CA THR A 79 5.60 -16.19 -6.63
C THR A 79 6.15 -16.83 -7.90
N ALA A 80 5.68 -16.43 -9.08
CA ALA A 80 6.12 -17.01 -10.35
C ALA A 80 7.43 -16.41 -10.88
N VAL A 81 7.77 -15.17 -10.51
CA VAL A 81 9.03 -14.55 -10.94
C VAL A 81 10.13 -14.88 -9.92
N PRO A 82 11.10 -15.74 -10.27
CA PRO A 82 12.21 -16.01 -9.38
C PRO A 82 13.03 -14.73 -9.18
N VAL A 83 13.27 -14.42 -7.90
CA VAL A 83 14.17 -13.34 -7.50
C VAL A 83 15.59 -13.89 -7.51
N PHE A 84 16.41 -13.37 -8.42
CA PHE A 84 17.83 -13.68 -8.46
C PHE A 84 18.60 -12.63 -7.64
N TYR A 85 19.79 -13.00 -7.15
CA TYR A 85 20.63 -12.10 -6.36
C TYR A 85 21.94 -11.84 -7.08
N TYR A 86 22.21 -10.58 -7.46
CA TYR A 86 23.54 -10.19 -7.90
C TYR A 86 24.41 -9.99 -6.67
N LYS A 87 25.55 -10.69 -6.62
CA LYS A 87 26.56 -10.53 -5.58
C LYS A 87 27.56 -9.46 -6.02
N LEU A 88 27.42 -8.27 -5.47
CA LEU A 88 28.38 -7.18 -5.63
C LEU A 88 29.42 -7.31 -4.53
N VAL A 89 30.63 -7.74 -4.88
CA VAL A 89 31.77 -7.76 -3.96
C VAL A 89 32.40 -6.37 -3.99
N LEU A 90 32.23 -5.62 -2.91
CA LEU A 90 32.83 -4.29 -2.77
C LEU A 90 34.26 -4.43 -2.25
N PRO A 91 35.26 -3.84 -2.92
CA PRO A 91 36.64 -3.88 -2.45
C PRO A 91 36.76 -3.12 -1.13
N ALA A 92 37.39 -3.76 -0.13
CA ALA A 92 37.58 -3.27 1.23
C ALA A 92 38.18 -1.84 1.29
N GLU A 93 39.02 -1.52 0.30
CA GLU A 93 39.76 -0.26 0.20
C GLU A 93 38.89 0.98 -0.02
N ARG A 94 37.68 0.84 -0.59
CA ARG A 94 36.81 1.99 -0.89
C ARG A 94 35.79 2.32 0.19
N VAL A 95 35.63 1.48 1.21
CA VAL A 95 34.50 1.58 2.15
C VAL A 95 34.95 1.52 3.63
N GLY A 96 36.25 1.49 3.92
CA GLY A 96 36.78 1.48 5.29
C GLY A 96 36.52 0.19 6.08
N PHE A 97 36.09 -0.88 5.41
CA PHE A 97 35.86 -2.19 6.01
C PHE A 97 37.15 -3.02 5.98
N LYS A 98 37.40 -3.82 7.04
CA LYS A 98 38.59 -4.70 7.14
C LYS A 98 38.54 -5.93 6.22
N ALA A 99 37.39 -6.22 5.61
CA ALA A 99 37.18 -7.39 4.77
C ALA A 99 36.25 -7.04 3.59
N PRO A 100 36.33 -7.77 2.46
CA PRO A 100 35.42 -7.57 1.33
C PRO A 100 33.97 -7.80 1.77
N TYR A 101 33.13 -6.79 1.57
CA TYR A 101 31.70 -6.86 1.88
C TYR A 101 30.95 -7.30 0.62
N THR A 102 30.05 -8.28 0.76
CA THR A 102 29.21 -8.74 -0.35
C THR A 102 27.81 -8.18 -0.18
N LEU A 103 27.42 -7.26 -1.06
CA LEU A 103 26.05 -6.76 -1.15
C LEU A 103 25.25 -7.66 -2.09
N GLN A 104 24.10 -8.16 -1.64
CA GLN A 104 23.17 -8.92 -2.47
C GLN A 104 22.01 -8.01 -2.87
N VAL A 105 21.91 -7.71 -4.17
CA VAL A 105 20.80 -6.92 -4.71
C VAL A 105 19.82 -7.88 -5.38
N PRO A 106 18.56 -7.96 -4.91
CA PRO A 106 17.53 -8.76 -5.55
C PRO A 106 17.16 -8.15 -6.91
N TYR A 107 17.10 -8.97 -7.95
CA TYR A 107 16.63 -8.57 -9.27
C TYR A 107 15.68 -9.64 -9.85
N PRO A 108 14.51 -9.25 -10.37
CA PRO A 108 13.67 -10.18 -11.11
C PRO A 108 14.32 -10.53 -12.44
N SER A 109 14.32 -11.80 -12.83
CA SER A 109 14.78 -12.15 -14.18
C SER A 109 13.75 -11.71 -15.22
N GLY A 110 14.12 -10.74 -16.05
CA GLY A 110 13.30 -10.35 -17.21
C GLY A 110 13.08 -11.52 -18.18
N GLN A 111 13.98 -12.51 -18.20
CA GLN A 111 13.85 -13.71 -19.02
C GLN A 111 12.65 -14.59 -18.62
N THR A 112 12.30 -14.67 -17.32
CA THR A 112 11.12 -15.42 -16.91
C THR A 112 9.83 -14.76 -17.39
N LEU A 113 9.75 -13.43 -17.40
CA LEU A 113 8.57 -12.71 -17.94
C LEU A 113 8.39 -12.93 -19.45
N LEU A 114 9.47 -13.18 -20.18
CA LEU A 114 9.45 -13.48 -21.62
C LEU A 114 9.28 -14.98 -21.92
N SER A 115 9.25 -15.83 -20.89
CA SER A 115 9.13 -17.27 -21.08
C SER A 115 7.73 -17.67 -21.54
N LYS A 116 7.65 -18.72 -22.37
CA LYS A 116 6.37 -19.30 -22.80
C LYS A 116 5.58 -19.84 -21.61
N ASP A 117 6.26 -20.46 -20.65
CA ASP A 117 5.64 -21.05 -19.47
C ASP A 117 4.94 -19.99 -18.62
N PHE A 118 5.56 -18.82 -18.44
CA PHE A 118 4.94 -17.70 -17.76
C PHE A 118 3.70 -17.17 -18.51
N SER A 119 3.77 -17.09 -19.84
CA SER A 119 2.62 -16.68 -20.66
C SER A 119 1.46 -17.67 -20.55
N VAL A 120 1.75 -18.98 -20.57
CA VAL A 120 0.74 -20.03 -20.37
C VAL A 120 0.13 -19.94 -18.98
N LEU A 121 0.96 -19.75 -17.94
CA LEU A 121 0.50 -19.55 -16.56
C LEU A 121 -0.44 -18.35 -16.43
N LEU A 122 -0.06 -17.22 -17.04
CA LEU A 122 -0.84 -15.99 -17.01
C LEU A 122 -2.20 -16.17 -17.72
N VAL A 123 -2.22 -16.82 -18.88
CA VAL A 123 -3.47 -17.13 -19.60
C VAL A 123 -4.34 -18.10 -18.81
N ALA A 124 -3.74 -19.13 -18.21
CA ALA A 124 -4.44 -20.12 -17.43
C ALA A 124 -5.08 -19.53 -16.15
N TRP A 125 -4.48 -18.47 -15.59
CA TRP A 125 -5.10 -17.67 -14.53
C TRP A 125 -6.15 -16.68 -15.06
N LEU A 126 -5.84 -15.96 -16.13
CA LEU A 126 -6.66 -14.86 -16.65
C LEU A 126 -8.04 -15.33 -17.12
N ILE A 127 -8.09 -16.48 -17.81
CA ILE A 127 -9.34 -17.00 -18.37
C ILE A 127 -10.40 -17.25 -17.29
N PRO A 128 -10.17 -18.10 -16.28
CA PRO A 128 -11.18 -18.42 -15.29
C PRO A 128 -11.40 -17.31 -14.25
N THR A 129 -10.41 -16.45 -13.99
CA THR A 129 -10.54 -15.39 -12.97
C THR A 129 -11.21 -14.13 -13.52
N VAL A 130 -10.98 -13.79 -14.81
CA VAL A 130 -11.43 -12.52 -15.40
C VAL A 130 -12.35 -12.73 -16.59
N VAL A 131 -11.90 -13.50 -17.59
CA VAL A 131 -12.61 -13.60 -18.88
C VAL A 131 -13.95 -14.32 -18.73
N LEU A 132 -13.95 -15.51 -18.12
CA LEU A 132 -15.16 -16.31 -17.92
C LEU A 132 -16.20 -15.58 -17.07
N PRO A 133 -15.86 -15.02 -15.89
CA PRO A 133 -16.79 -14.21 -15.10
C PRO A 133 -17.35 -13.02 -15.86
N TYR A 134 -16.53 -12.30 -16.62
CA TYR A 134 -16.97 -11.14 -17.39
C TYR A 134 -17.95 -11.53 -18.52
N ILE A 135 -17.63 -12.59 -19.27
CA ILE A 135 -18.51 -13.13 -20.31
C ILE A 135 -19.82 -13.62 -19.69
N ALA A 136 -19.76 -14.31 -18.55
CA ALA A 136 -20.95 -14.78 -17.86
C ALA A 136 -21.82 -13.63 -17.35
N GLY A 137 -21.23 -12.61 -16.72
CA GLY A 137 -21.98 -11.44 -16.25
C GLY A 137 -22.57 -10.58 -17.36
N THR A 138 -21.99 -10.60 -18.56
CA THR A 138 -22.55 -9.90 -19.73
C THR A 138 -23.65 -10.71 -20.43
N LEU A 139 -23.50 -12.03 -20.54
CA LEU A 139 -24.50 -12.91 -21.16
C LEU A 139 -25.70 -13.16 -20.27
N ILE A 140 -25.45 -13.37 -18.98
CA ILE A 140 -26.44 -13.71 -17.96
C ILE A 140 -26.58 -12.47 -17.09
N SER A 141 -27.47 -11.56 -17.49
CA SER A 141 -27.82 -10.40 -16.67
C SER A 141 -29.28 -10.45 -16.28
N PHE A 142 -29.53 -10.54 -14.97
CA PHE A 142 -30.87 -10.54 -14.41
C PHE A 142 -31.39 -9.13 -14.09
N ARG A 143 -30.52 -8.11 -14.12
CA ARG A 143 -30.84 -6.74 -13.68
C ARG A 143 -30.90 -5.74 -14.83
N ASN A 144 -29.84 -5.65 -15.64
CA ASN A 144 -29.73 -4.66 -16.73
C ASN A 144 -28.93 -5.22 -17.91
N ARG A 145 -29.47 -5.14 -19.13
CA ARG A 145 -28.79 -5.65 -20.35
C ARG A 145 -27.54 -4.87 -20.73
N ASP A 146 -27.43 -3.62 -20.28
CA ASP A 146 -26.35 -2.71 -20.66
C ASP A 146 -25.15 -2.75 -19.70
N SER A 147 -25.23 -3.52 -18.60
CA SER A 147 -24.19 -3.63 -17.58
C SER A 147 -23.88 -5.07 -17.23
N VAL A 148 -22.64 -5.33 -16.82
CA VAL A 148 -22.21 -6.64 -16.33
C VAL A 148 -22.93 -6.96 -15.02
N ASP A 149 -23.60 -8.11 -14.94
CA ASP A 149 -24.20 -8.61 -13.71
C ASP A 149 -23.13 -9.20 -12.79
N GLU A 150 -22.91 -8.52 -11.67
CA GLU A 150 -21.88 -8.82 -10.69
C GLU A 150 -22.15 -10.14 -9.97
N ILE A 151 -23.42 -10.52 -9.74
CA ILE A 151 -23.76 -11.81 -9.13
C ILE A 151 -23.38 -12.94 -10.08
N SER A 152 -23.83 -12.85 -11.34
CA SER A 152 -23.57 -13.89 -12.34
C SER A 152 -22.08 -14.06 -12.60
N ALA A 153 -21.33 -12.96 -12.67
CA ALA A 153 -19.87 -12.98 -12.73
C ALA A 153 -19.24 -13.62 -11.47
N GLY A 154 -19.70 -13.23 -10.27
CA GLY A 154 -19.21 -13.76 -9.01
C GLY A 154 -19.44 -15.28 -8.85
N ILE A 155 -20.62 -15.77 -9.23
CA ILE A 155 -20.95 -17.21 -9.21
C ILE A 155 -20.04 -17.98 -10.14
N VAL A 156 -19.83 -17.49 -11.38
CA VAL A 156 -18.97 -18.18 -12.35
C VAL A 156 -17.51 -18.15 -11.91
N ARG A 157 -17.04 -17.06 -11.30
CA ARG A 157 -15.69 -16.99 -10.72
C ARG A 157 -15.51 -18.02 -9.60
N LEU A 158 -16.49 -18.12 -8.69
CA LEU A 158 -16.46 -19.08 -7.59
C LEU A 158 -16.52 -20.52 -8.10
N ALA A 159 -17.42 -20.81 -9.04
CA ALA A 159 -17.55 -22.12 -9.66
C ALA A 159 -16.24 -22.54 -10.35
N SER A 160 -15.61 -21.61 -11.08
CA SER A 160 -14.31 -21.86 -11.72
C SER A 160 -13.23 -22.18 -10.68
N ALA A 161 -13.20 -21.43 -9.58
CA ALA A 161 -12.20 -21.58 -8.51
C ALA A 161 -12.31 -22.91 -7.77
N VAL A 162 -13.52 -23.47 -7.70
CA VAL A 162 -13.79 -24.78 -7.09
C VAL A 162 -13.56 -25.92 -8.07
N ALA A 163 -13.99 -25.75 -9.33
CA ALA A 163 -14.00 -26.84 -10.31
C ALA A 163 -12.62 -27.23 -10.82
N THR A 164 -11.69 -26.28 -10.88
CA THR A 164 -10.40 -26.49 -11.54
C THR A 164 -9.25 -25.82 -10.82
N SER A 165 -8.10 -26.51 -10.75
CA SER A 165 -6.85 -25.91 -10.27
C SER A 165 -6.21 -24.94 -11.27
N TYR A 166 -6.87 -24.68 -12.41
CA TYR A 166 -6.40 -23.85 -13.52
C TYR A 166 -5.07 -24.30 -14.14
N GLY A 167 -4.60 -25.51 -13.82
CA GLY A 167 -3.23 -25.92 -14.18
C GLY A 167 -2.14 -25.08 -13.49
N ILE A 168 -2.51 -24.28 -12.48
CA ILE A 168 -1.58 -23.46 -11.70
C ILE A 168 -1.06 -24.30 -10.53
N PRO A 169 0.26 -24.39 -10.32
CA PRO A 169 0.82 -25.08 -9.16
C PRO A 169 0.34 -24.44 -7.85
N GLU A 170 -0.01 -25.26 -6.85
CA GLU A 170 -0.41 -24.78 -5.51
C GLU A 170 0.68 -23.94 -4.82
N SER A 171 1.95 -24.10 -5.23
CA SER A 171 3.07 -23.29 -4.73
C SER A 171 3.05 -21.85 -5.23
N VAL A 172 2.38 -21.58 -6.36
CA VAL A 172 2.29 -20.25 -6.98
C VAL A 172 1.05 -19.53 -6.48
N LEU A 173 -0.11 -20.19 -6.58
CA LEU A 173 -1.40 -19.64 -6.16
C LEU A 173 -2.27 -20.78 -5.60
N SER A 174 -2.59 -20.71 -4.31
CA SER A 174 -3.34 -21.78 -3.67
C SER A 174 -4.82 -21.80 -4.08
N SER A 175 -5.42 -22.99 -4.19
CA SER A 175 -6.87 -23.11 -4.38
C SER A 175 -7.67 -22.42 -3.28
N LYS A 176 -7.18 -22.42 -2.04
CA LYS A 176 -7.86 -21.78 -0.91
C LYS A 176 -7.96 -20.26 -1.09
N THR A 177 -6.88 -19.62 -1.53
CA THR A 177 -6.86 -18.16 -1.71
C THR A 177 -7.80 -17.73 -2.83
N ARG A 178 -7.88 -18.51 -3.91
CA ARG A 178 -8.80 -18.29 -5.03
C ARG A 178 -10.27 -18.43 -4.65
N ILE A 179 -10.60 -19.43 -3.84
CA ILE A 179 -11.98 -19.63 -3.36
C ILE A 179 -12.37 -18.49 -2.42
N ILE A 180 -11.48 -18.09 -1.51
CA ILE A 180 -11.74 -16.99 -0.59
C ILE A 180 -11.93 -15.68 -1.36
N SER A 181 -11.05 -15.34 -2.31
CA SER A 181 -11.17 -14.12 -3.09
C SER A 181 -12.46 -14.08 -3.94
N ALA A 182 -12.82 -15.20 -4.58
CA ALA A 182 -14.05 -15.32 -5.35
C ALA A 182 -15.30 -15.22 -4.46
N ALA A 183 -15.29 -15.88 -3.29
CA ALA A 183 -16.37 -15.82 -2.33
C ALA A 183 -16.53 -14.42 -1.75
N THR A 184 -15.44 -13.71 -1.44
CA THR A 184 -15.50 -12.32 -0.99
C THR A 184 -16.13 -11.43 -2.06
N ALA A 185 -15.69 -11.52 -3.32
CA ALA A 185 -16.29 -10.74 -4.41
C ALA A 185 -17.80 -11.02 -4.58
N LEU A 186 -18.21 -12.30 -4.51
CA LEU A 186 -19.62 -12.67 -4.59
C LEU A 186 -20.43 -12.16 -3.40
N SER A 187 -19.91 -12.25 -2.18
CA SER A 187 -20.60 -11.73 -0.98
C SER A 187 -20.86 -10.23 -1.07
N PHE A 188 -19.90 -9.45 -1.60
CA PHE A 188 -20.11 -8.01 -1.83
C PHE A 188 -21.12 -7.74 -2.94
N ALA A 189 -21.10 -8.50 -4.03
CA ALA A 189 -22.11 -8.37 -5.09
C ALA A 189 -23.53 -8.67 -4.57
N VAL A 190 -23.68 -9.67 -3.69
CA VAL A 190 -24.96 -9.96 -3.03
C VAL A 190 -25.36 -8.85 -2.06
N ALA A 191 -24.40 -8.32 -1.29
CA ALA A 191 -24.65 -7.25 -0.33
C ALA A 191 -25.06 -5.92 -1.01
N GLU A 192 -24.61 -5.65 -2.22
CA GLU A 192 -24.99 -4.46 -3.00
C GLU A 192 -26.47 -4.51 -3.47
N ILE A 193 -27.08 -5.70 -3.48
CA ILE A 193 -28.47 -5.90 -3.94
C ILE A 193 -29.48 -5.95 -2.79
N LEU A 194 -29.04 -6.28 -1.58
CA LEU A 194 -29.87 -6.33 -0.37
C LEU A 194 -30.09 -4.94 0.23
#